data_AF-A0A7S2UG89-F1
#
_entry.id   AF-A0A7S2UG89-F1
#
_cell.length_a   1.000
_cell.length_b   1.000
_cell.length_c   1.000
_cell.angle_alpha   90.00
_cell.angle_beta   90.00
_cell.angle_gamma   90.00
#
_symmetry.space_group_name_H-M   'P 1'
#
loop_
_entity.id
_entity.type
_entity.pdbx_description
1 polymer ?
#
loop_
_entity_poly.entity_id
_entity_poly.type
_entity_poly.pdbx_seq_one_letter_code
_entity_poly.pdbx_strand_id
1 'polypeptide(L)'
;MTETPILAVDRISDEGKYSEAYFKQRIEDLKKLIQLPKICPVVKETFITACQSVQDSTTSLKKSQAVLDILIKKKVDDDTLKTAKEAVDAAQTVVDGANLLAKRTARPALEVIFSAIGSKSPMVDEESLLQCVILIQSTPKGLAEFCDQNPDVNCPLVEQLLSCPTQMKRMVVNGGASCGNYGPALLILDTLDKEMASAYETVPELYRKLALATALELATQIQLFKDTNFIDPISRFWHYVHAYENKELDDAFKSLSIWELRLVVDSNAPDEQLQWGRDYLKAYRPDEVLMPDEQWRYCWAVRSDVGYRHPDADLNTYQDIISNGGEW
;
A
#
# COMPACT_ATOMS: atom_id res chain seq x y z
N MET A 1 -25.91 -31.18 43.29
CA MET A 1 -25.59 -30.00 42.44
C MET A 1 -24.10 -29.92 42.35
N THR A 2 -23.56 -30.43 41.25
CA THR A 2 -22.14 -30.55 40.95
C THR A 2 -21.72 -29.30 40.19
N GLU A 3 -20.91 -28.45 40.83
CA GLU A 3 -20.21 -27.35 40.15
C GLU A 3 -19.00 -27.92 39.40
N THR A 4 -18.98 -27.65 38.10
CA THR A 4 -17.88 -27.97 37.18
C THR A 4 -16.74 -26.96 37.42
N PRO A 5 -15.47 -27.40 37.56
CA PRO A 5 -14.37 -26.46 37.70
C PRO A 5 -14.06 -25.80 36.35
N ILE A 6 -14.02 -24.47 36.36
CA ILE A 6 -13.53 -23.64 35.26
C ILE A 6 -12.03 -23.91 35.12
N LEU A 7 -11.62 -24.43 33.97
CA LEU A 7 -10.21 -24.54 33.58
C LEU A 7 -9.63 -23.12 33.46
N ALA A 8 -8.81 -22.75 34.44
CA ALA A 8 -7.91 -21.61 34.33
C ALA A 8 -6.98 -21.85 33.14
N VAL A 9 -7.03 -20.96 32.16
CA VAL A 9 -6.06 -20.92 31.07
C VAL A 9 -4.75 -20.43 31.69
N ASP A 10 -3.81 -21.35 31.88
CA ASP A 10 -2.47 -21.05 32.39
C ASP A 10 -1.81 -19.98 31.50
N ARG A 11 -1.52 -18.82 32.11
CA ARG A 11 -0.67 -17.79 31.54
C ARG A 11 0.72 -18.39 31.35
N ILE A 12 1.10 -18.66 30.10
CA ILE A 12 2.49 -18.86 29.71
C ILE A 12 3.27 -17.66 30.24
N SER A 13 4.38 -17.89 30.95
CA SER A 13 5.22 -16.85 31.57
C SER A 13 5.45 -15.67 30.63
N ASP A 14 5.09 -14.45 31.08
CA ASP A 14 5.09 -13.20 30.30
C ASP A 14 6.49 -12.70 29.86
N GLU A 15 7.58 -13.39 30.24
CA GLU A 15 8.93 -13.02 29.84
C GLU A 15 9.16 -13.33 28.34
N GLY A 16 9.17 -12.27 27.52
CA GLY A 16 9.54 -12.33 26.10
C GLY A 16 8.38 -12.42 25.10
N LYS A 17 7.12 -12.32 25.55
CA LYS A 17 5.95 -12.16 24.64
C LYS A 17 6.14 -10.89 23.80
N TYR A 18 5.80 -10.95 22.51
CA TYR A 18 5.99 -9.88 21.52
C TYR A 18 7.44 -9.48 21.17
N SER A 19 8.44 -10.21 21.66
CA SER A 19 9.82 -10.05 21.18
C SER A 19 10.00 -10.51 19.73
N GLU A 20 11.09 -10.10 19.09
CA GLU A 20 11.46 -10.60 17.75
C GLU A 20 11.57 -12.15 17.74
N ALA A 21 12.13 -12.73 18.80
CA ALA A 21 12.23 -14.18 18.96
C ALA A 21 10.86 -14.86 19.07
N TYR A 22 9.93 -14.24 19.80
CA TYR A 22 8.55 -14.71 19.90
C TYR A 22 7.87 -14.76 18.54
N PHE A 23 7.94 -13.68 17.75
CA PHE A 23 7.32 -13.66 16.42
C PHE A 23 7.99 -14.63 15.45
N LYS A 24 9.32 -14.77 15.48
CA LYS A 24 10.02 -15.79 14.68
C LYS A 24 9.56 -17.20 15.01
N GLN A 25 9.49 -17.53 16.30
CA GLN A 25 9.03 -18.84 16.75
C GLN A 25 7.59 -19.09 16.32
N ARG A 26 6.71 -18.09 16.47
CA ARG A 26 5.31 -18.17 16.05
C ARG A 26 5.18 -18.45 14.55
N ILE A 27 5.97 -17.81 13.69
CA ILE A 27 5.99 -18.09 12.25
C ILE A 27 6.37 -19.55 11.97
N GLU A 28 7.42 -20.06 12.63
CA GLU A 28 7.85 -21.45 12.43
C GLU A 28 6.80 -22.46 12.90
N ASP A 29 6.07 -22.16 13.97
CA ASP A 29 4.98 -23.01 14.44
C ASP A 29 3.77 -22.97 13.48
N LEU A 30 3.41 -21.78 12.97
CA LEU A 30 2.36 -21.65 11.95
C LEU A 30 2.73 -22.39 10.64
N LYS A 31 4.00 -22.32 10.20
CA LYS A 31 4.47 -23.05 9.01
C LYS A 31 4.32 -24.57 9.14
N LYS A 32 4.40 -25.13 10.35
CA LYS A 32 4.17 -26.57 10.59
C LYS A 32 2.70 -26.94 10.45
N LEU A 33 1.79 -26.00 10.72
CA LEU A 33 0.34 -26.18 10.61
C LEU A 33 -0.16 -26.02 9.17
N ILE A 34 0.48 -25.15 8.39
CA ILE A 34 0.11 -24.86 6.99
C ILE A 34 0.67 -25.96 6.08
N GLN A 35 -0.20 -26.75 5.44
CA GLN A 35 0.23 -27.72 4.43
C GLN A 35 0.17 -27.07 3.04
N LEU A 36 1.31 -26.53 2.60
CA LEU A 36 1.44 -26.00 1.24
C LEU A 36 1.64 -27.13 0.22
N PRO A 37 1.08 -27.00 -1.00
CA PRO A 37 1.33 -27.95 -2.06
C PRO A 37 2.82 -27.98 -2.41
N LYS A 38 3.35 -29.19 -2.65
CA LYS A 38 4.75 -29.38 -3.03
C LYS A 38 4.97 -28.90 -4.45
N ILE A 39 5.73 -27.82 -4.60
CA ILE A 39 6.17 -27.31 -5.90
C ILE A 39 7.41 -28.12 -6.32
N CYS A 40 7.47 -28.49 -7.60
CA CYS A 40 8.64 -29.16 -8.20
C CYS A 40 9.93 -28.35 -7.91
N PRO A 41 11.01 -28.97 -7.40
CA PRO A 41 12.26 -28.27 -7.08
C PRO A 41 12.82 -27.44 -8.24
N VAL A 42 12.76 -27.99 -9.46
CA VAL A 42 13.22 -27.30 -10.67
C VAL A 42 12.42 -26.02 -10.93
N VAL A 43 11.09 -26.08 -10.80
CA VAL A 43 10.21 -24.90 -10.96
C VAL A 43 10.52 -23.86 -9.90
N LYS A 44 10.68 -24.30 -8.64
CA LYS A 44 11.02 -23.44 -7.50
C LYS A 44 12.35 -22.72 -7.72
N GLU A 45 13.42 -23.45 -8.06
CA GLU A 45 14.76 -22.89 -8.27
C GLU A 45 14.80 -21.94 -9.48
N THR A 46 14.09 -22.28 -10.56
CA THR A 46 13.97 -21.43 -11.75
C THR A 46 13.28 -20.12 -11.41
N PHE A 47 12.21 -20.17 -10.62
CA PHE A 47 11.51 -18.96 -10.17
C PHE A 47 12.39 -18.11 -9.23
N ILE A 48 13.06 -18.72 -8.24
CA ILE A 48 13.97 -18.01 -7.32
C ILE A 48 15.08 -17.30 -8.09
N THR A 49 15.68 -17.96 -9.08
CA THR A 49 16.72 -17.37 -9.93
C THR A 49 16.20 -16.19 -10.73
N ALA A 50 14.97 -16.30 -11.27
CA ALA A 50 14.33 -15.19 -11.98
C ALA A 50 14.04 -14.00 -11.05
N CYS A 51 13.59 -14.25 -9.81
CA CYS A 51 13.41 -13.21 -8.80
C CYS A 51 14.73 -12.50 -8.46
N GLN A 52 15.82 -13.25 -8.32
CA GLN A 52 17.15 -12.67 -8.09
C GLN A 52 17.56 -11.76 -9.26
N SER A 53 17.31 -12.18 -10.50
CA SER A 53 17.56 -11.34 -11.68
C SER A 53 16.75 -10.03 -11.67
N VAL A 54 15.48 -10.06 -11.23
CA VAL A 54 14.67 -8.84 -11.03
C VAL A 54 15.28 -7.93 -9.97
N GLN A 55 15.73 -8.49 -8.85
CA GLN A 55 16.36 -7.71 -7.77
C GLN A 55 17.67 -7.05 -8.22
N ASP A 56 18.52 -7.79 -8.91
CA ASP A 56 19.82 -7.32 -9.38
C ASP A 56 19.67 -6.24 -10.46
N SER A 57 18.75 -6.44 -11.41
CA SER A 57 18.43 -5.45 -12.45
C SER A 57 17.79 -4.18 -11.87
N THR A 58 16.85 -4.31 -10.93
CA THR A 58 16.25 -3.15 -10.24
C THR A 58 17.28 -2.35 -9.45
N THR A 59 18.21 -3.04 -8.79
CA THR A 59 19.33 -2.39 -8.08
C THR A 59 20.22 -1.63 -9.05
N SER A 60 20.45 -2.19 -10.24
CA SER A 60 21.24 -1.55 -11.29
C SER A 60 20.54 -0.31 -11.87
N LEU A 61 19.23 -0.39 -12.12
CA LEU A 61 18.41 0.74 -12.55
C LEU A 61 18.45 1.90 -11.54
N LYS A 62 18.25 1.61 -10.25
CA LYS A 62 18.34 2.63 -9.18
C LYS A 62 19.69 3.34 -9.15
N LYS A 63 20.78 2.61 -9.39
CA LYS A 63 22.12 3.20 -9.51
C LYS A 63 22.23 4.12 -10.72
N SER A 64 21.73 3.70 -11.89
CA SER A 64 21.71 4.53 -13.09
C SER A 64 20.88 5.81 -12.90
N GLN A 65 19.71 5.70 -12.26
CA GLN A 65 18.86 6.86 -11.90
C GLN A 65 19.58 7.81 -10.95
N ALA A 66 20.23 7.30 -9.89
CA ALA A 66 21.00 8.13 -8.98
C ALA A 66 22.18 8.85 -9.67
N VAL A 67 22.83 8.21 -10.65
CA VAL A 67 23.86 8.86 -11.46
C VAL A 67 23.25 9.98 -12.31
N LEU A 68 22.12 9.73 -12.97
CA LEU A 68 21.42 10.76 -13.74
C LEU A 68 21.03 11.96 -12.86
N ASP A 69 20.49 11.73 -11.67
CA ASP A 69 20.14 12.77 -10.71
C ASP A 69 21.35 13.62 -10.29
N ILE A 70 22.51 12.98 -10.08
CA ILE A 70 23.77 13.68 -9.77
C ILE A 70 24.21 14.54 -10.96
N LEU A 71 24.13 14.00 -12.19
CA LEU A 71 24.53 14.71 -13.40
C LEU A 71 23.63 15.92 -13.67
N ILE A 72 22.31 15.78 -13.47
CA ILE A 72 21.33 16.88 -13.54
C ILE A 72 21.67 17.97 -12.53
N LYS A 73 21.91 17.61 -11.26
CA LYS A 73 22.29 18.57 -10.21
C LYS A 73 23.59 19.31 -10.51
N LYS A 74 24.54 18.65 -11.18
CA LYS A 74 25.82 19.22 -11.59
C LYS A 74 25.75 20.07 -12.85
N LYS A 75 24.61 20.10 -13.56
CA LYS A 75 24.42 20.84 -14.82
C LYS A 75 25.52 20.51 -15.85
N VAL A 76 25.78 19.23 -16.05
CA VAL A 76 26.72 18.75 -17.09
C VAL A 76 26.17 19.01 -18.50
N ASP A 77 26.99 18.80 -19.52
CA ASP A 77 26.60 19.02 -20.92
C ASP A 77 25.51 18.03 -21.39
N ASP A 78 24.79 18.44 -22.43
CA ASP A 78 23.62 17.71 -22.96
C ASP A 78 23.98 16.33 -23.51
N ASP A 79 25.18 16.13 -24.05
CA ASP A 79 25.62 14.84 -24.61
C ASP A 79 25.85 13.81 -23.49
N THR A 80 26.45 14.26 -22.39
CA THR A 80 26.59 13.46 -21.16
C THR A 80 25.22 13.12 -20.56
N LEU A 81 24.29 14.08 -20.49
CA LEU A 81 22.93 13.82 -19.99
C LEU A 81 22.17 12.84 -20.88
N LYS A 82 22.31 12.96 -22.21
CA LYS A 82 21.69 12.04 -23.17
C LYS A 82 22.20 10.61 -22.97
N THR A 83 23.51 10.42 -22.88
CA THR A 83 24.12 9.10 -22.63
C THR A 83 23.61 8.49 -21.32
N ALA A 84 23.48 9.31 -20.27
CA ALA A 84 22.94 8.85 -18.99
C ALA A 84 21.46 8.45 -19.06
N LYS A 85 20.63 9.19 -19.80
CA LYS A 85 19.23 8.82 -20.07
C LYS A 85 19.12 7.51 -20.84
N GLU A 86 19.90 7.34 -21.92
CA GLU A 86 19.94 6.09 -22.68
C GLU A 86 20.36 4.89 -21.82
N ALA A 87 21.28 5.08 -20.87
CA ALA A 87 21.66 4.05 -19.91
C ALA A 87 20.54 3.69 -18.92
N VAL A 88 19.73 4.66 -18.49
CA VAL A 88 18.53 4.43 -17.67
C VAL A 88 17.50 3.64 -18.48
N ASP A 89 17.24 4.02 -19.74
CA ASP A 89 16.29 3.31 -20.62
C ASP A 89 16.71 1.87 -20.91
N ALA A 90 18.01 1.65 -21.14
CA ALA A 90 18.58 0.31 -21.30
C ALA A 90 18.42 -0.53 -20.02
N ALA A 91 18.69 0.06 -18.85
CA ALA A 91 18.49 -0.62 -17.56
C ALA A 91 17.00 -0.94 -17.31
N GLN A 92 16.09 -0.03 -17.67
CA GLN A 92 14.64 -0.25 -17.58
C GLN A 92 14.21 -1.41 -18.48
N THR A 93 14.72 -1.49 -19.72
CA THR A 93 14.45 -2.59 -20.64
C THR A 93 14.89 -3.94 -20.05
N VAL A 94 16.03 -3.99 -19.36
CA VAL A 94 16.50 -5.20 -18.66
C VAL A 94 15.57 -5.59 -17.51
N VAL A 95 15.12 -4.61 -16.71
CA VAL A 95 14.13 -4.83 -15.64
C VAL A 95 12.83 -5.39 -16.21
N ASP A 96 12.32 -4.84 -17.31
CA ASP A 96 11.09 -5.30 -17.95
C ASP A 96 11.23 -6.75 -18.46
N GLY A 97 12.37 -7.08 -19.07
CA GLY A 97 12.70 -8.45 -19.50
C GLY A 97 12.79 -9.43 -18.32
N ALA A 98 13.45 -9.04 -17.23
CA ALA A 98 13.56 -9.85 -16.01
C ALA A 98 12.19 -10.08 -15.36
N ASN A 99 11.34 -9.04 -15.30
CA ASN A 99 9.97 -9.13 -14.79
C ASN A 99 9.13 -10.09 -15.63
N LEU A 100 9.24 -10.02 -16.95
CA LEU A 100 8.54 -10.93 -17.87
C LEU A 100 9.00 -12.38 -17.68
N LEU A 101 10.30 -12.61 -17.49
CA LEU A 101 10.84 -13.92 -17.16
C LEU A 101 10.29 -14.43 -15.82
N ALA A 102 10.32 -13.62 -14.77
CA ALA A 102 9.79 -13.97 -13.44
C ALA A 102 8.29 -14.34 -13.50
N LYS A 103 7.48 -13.58 -14.25
CA LYS A 103 6.06 -13.91 -14.48
C LYS A 103 5.89 -15.26 -15.18
N ARG A 104 6.70 -15.54 -16.20
CA ARG A 104 6.67 -16.82 -16.93
C ARG A 104 7.07 -18.00 -16.04
N THR A 105 8.10 -17.84 -15.22
CA THR A 105 8.60 -18.91 -14.34
C THR A 105 7.72 -19.11 -13.10
N ALA A 106 6.98 -18.10 -12.67
CA ALA A 106 5.98 -18.21 -11.60
C ALA A 106 4.76 -19.05 -12.00
N ARG A 107 4.35 -18.98 -13.28
CA ARG A 107 3.09 -19.58 -13.75
C ARG A 107 2.93 -21.07 -13.40
N PRO A 108 3.91 -21.96 -13.65
CA PRO A 108 3.77 -23.37 -13.29
C PRO A 108 3.63 -23.59 -11.78
N ALA A 109 4.28 -22.77 -10.94
CA ALA A 109 4.14 -22.85 -9.50
C ALA A 109 2.74 -22.42 -9.05
N LEU A 110 2.22 -21.33 -9.63
CA LEU A 110 0.86 -20.84 -9.35
C LEU A 110 -0.21 -21.83 -9.79
N GLU A 111 -0.06 -22.48 -10.94
CA GLU A 111 -1.00 -23.51 -11.41
C GLU A 111 -1.12 -24.69 -10.43
N VAL A 112 0.01 -25.13 -9.85
CA VAL A 112 0.03 -26.16 -8.79
C VAL A 112 -0.71 -25.67 -7.55
N ILE A 113 -0.45 -24.43 -7.12
CA ILE A 113 -1.09 -23.83 -5.94
C ILE A 113 -2.60 -23.70 -6.14
N PHE A 114 -3.04 -23.11 -7.25
CA PHE A 114 -4.46 -22.90 -7.54
C PHE A 114 -5.23 -24.21 -7.70
N SER A 115 -4.62 -25.22 -8.32
CA SER A 115 -5.22 -26.56 -8.44
C SER A 115 -5.43 -27.20 -7.06
N ALA A 116 -4.46 -27.05 -6.15
CA ALA A 116 -4.55 -27.57 -4.80
C ALA A 116 -5.63 -26.85 -3.96
N ILE A 117 -5.72 -25.53 -4.07
CA ILE A 117 -6.71 -24.72 -3.34
C ILE A 117 -8.16 -24.97 -3.85
N GLY A 118 -8.33 -25.17 -5.17
CA GLY A 118 -9.64 -25.39 -5.78
C GLY A 118 -10.26 -26.77 -5.47
N SER A 119 -9.43 -27.77 -5.17
CA SER A 119 -9.90 -29.00 -4.56
C SER A 119 -10.21 -28.70 -3.08
N LYS A 120 -11.43 -28.98 -2.59
CA LYS A 120 -11.88 -28.77 -1.19
C LYS A 120 -11.12 -29.63 -0.15
N SER A 121 -9.81 -29.69 -0.26
CA SER A 121 -8.93 -30.42 0.61
C SER A 121 -8.71 -29.59 1.87
N PRO A 122 -8.79 -30.18 3.08
CA PRO A 122 -8.60 -29.50 4.36
C PRO A 122 -7.12 -29.07 4.61
N MET A 123 -6.35 -28.79 3.55
CA MET A 123 -4.89 -28.64 3.61
C MET A 123 -4.42 -27.30 4.18
N VAL A 124 -5.27 -26.27 4.22
CA VAL A 124 -4.87 -24.93 4.66
C VAL A 124 -5.87 -24.43 5.68
N ASP A 125 -5.44 -24.39 6.94
CA ASP A 125 -6.11 -23.57 7.94
C ASP A 125 -5.94 -22.09 7.53
N GLU A 126 -7.02 -21.48 7.04
CA GLU A 126 -7.01 -20.11 6.51
C GLU A 126 -6.52 -19.11 7.57
N GLU A 127 -6.89 -19.32 8.83
CA GLU A 127 -6.45 -18.49 9.94
C GLU A 127 -4.95 -18.55 10.15
N SER A 128 -4.37 -19.76 10.24
CA SER A 128 -2.92 -19.93 10.36
C SER A 128 -2.17 -19.31 9.17
N LEU A 129 -2.70 -19.47 7.95
CA LEU A 129 -2.11 -18.86 6.76
C LEU A 129 -2.13 -17.33 6.85
N LEU A 130 -3.26 -16.73 7.23
CA LEU A 130 -3.41 -15.28 7.37
C LEU A 130 -2.47 -14.72 8.45
N GLN A 131 -2.39 -15.35 9.62
CA GLN A 131 -1.45 -14.96 10.67
C GLN A 131 0.00 -15.03 10.15
N CYS A 132 0.35 -16.12 9.47
CA CYS A 132 1.70 -16.32 8.94
C CYS A 132 2.07 -15.25 7.90
N VAL A 133 1.15 -14.93 6.98
CA VAL A 133 1.35 -13.88 5.97
C VAL A 133 1.57 -12.53 6.62
N ILE A 134 0.75 -12.15 7.60
CA ILE A 134 0.88 -10.86 8.30
C ILE A 134 2.20 -10.79 9.04
N LEU A 135 2.58 -11.82 9.80
CA LEU A 135 3.83 -11.84 10.57
C LEU A 135 5.08 -11.80 9.68
N ILE A 136 5.02 -12.43 8.49
CA ILE A 136 6.10 -12.37 7.49
C ILE A 136 6.18 -10.97 6.88
N GLN A 137 5.04 -10.40 6.47
CA GLN A 137 5.00 -9.08 5.85
C GLN A 137 5.40 -7.98 6.81
N SER A 138 4.96 -8.05 8.07
CA SER A 138 5.33 -7.07 9.11
C SER A 138 6.76 -7.15 9.57
N THR A 139 7.44 -8.25 9.25
CA THR A 139 8.70 -8.69 9.83
C THR A 139 8.60 -8.93 11.34
N PRO A 140 9.23 -9.99 11.88
CA PRO A 140 9.31 -10.20 13.33
C PRO A 140 9.91 -9.01 14.10
N LYS A 141 10.90 -8.35 13.48
CA LYS A 141 11.59 -7.21 14.07
C LYS A 141 10.69 -5.97 14.12
N GLY A 142 10.08 -5.59 12.99
CA GLY A 142 9.24 -4.40 12.93
C GLY A 142 8.02 -4.48 13.87
N LEU A 143 7.42 -5.66 14.00
CA LEU A 143 6.29 -5.86 14.91
C LEU A 143 6.72 -5.82 16.40
N ALA A 144 7.92 -6.33 16.72
CA ALA A 144 8.48 -6.23 18.06
C ALA A 144 8.82 -4.78 18.42
N GLU A 145 9.50 -4.05 17.53
CA GLU A 145 9.80 -2.63 17.72
C GLU A 145 8.52 -1.81 17.89
N PHE A 146 7.46 -2.13 17.15
CA PHE A 146 6.15 -1.52 17.33
C PHE A 146 5.56 -1.81 18.72
N CYS A 147 5.56 -3.07 19.17
CA CYS A 147 5.06 -3.43 20.50
C CYS A 147 5.85 -2.72 21.62
N ASP A 148 7.17 -2.62 21.48
CA ASP A 148 8.06 -1.99 22.46
C ASP A 148 7.84 -0.47 22.60
N GLN A 149 7.35 0.21 21.55
CA GLN A 149 7.08 1.66 21.59
C GLN A 149 5.98 2.04 22.60
N ASN A 150 4.92 1.23 22.69
CA ASN A 150 3.84 1.46 23.64
C ASN A 150 3.12 0.13 23.96
N PRO A 151 3.66 -0.68 24.87
CA PRO A 151 3.16 -2.04 25.11
C PRO A 151 1.68 -2.09 25.51
N ASP A 152 1.20 -1.11 26.28
CA ASP A 152 -0.17 -1.07 26.79
C ASP A 152 -1.22 -0.82 25.70
N VAL A 153 -0.81 -0.20 24.59
CA VAL A 153 -1.69 0.10 23.44
C VAL A 153 -1.41 -0.85 22.27
N ASN A 154 -0.14 -1.06 21.94
CA ASN A 154 0.28 -1.72 20.70
C ASN A 154 0.13 -3.25 20.78
N CYS A 155 0.48 -3.86 21.92
CA CYS A 155 0.37 -5.30 22.09
C CYS A 155 -1.09 -5.80 21.98
N PRO A 156 -2.09 -5.15 22.64
CA PRO A 156 -3.49 -5.51 22.46
C PRO A 156 -3.98 -5.39 21.02
N LEU A 157 -3.57 -4.34 20.28
CA LEU A 157 -3.95 -4.18 18.87
C LEU A 157 -3.44 -5.32 18.00
N VAL A 158 -2.19 -5.75 18.21
CA VAL A 158 -1.60 -6.89 17.50
C VAL A 158 -2.33 -8.19 17.87
N GLU A 159 -2.60 -8.40 19.15
CA GLU A 159 -3.31 -9.60 19.62
C GLU A 159 -4.75 -9.66 19.07
N GLN A 160 -5.44 -8.53 19.03
CA GLN A 160 -6.78 -8.41 18.43
C GLN A 160 -6.76 -8.72 16.94
N LEU A 161 -5.80 -8.17 16.19
CA LEU A 161 -5.65 -8.48 14.76
C LEU A 161 -5.42 -9.98 14.54
N LEU A 162 -4.44 -10.56 15.25
CA LEU A 162 -4.05 -11.96 15.08
C LEU A 162 -5.15 -12.95 15.52
N SER A 163 -6.08 -12.50 16.35
CA SER A 163 -7.25 -13.28 16.79
C SER A 163 -8.50 -13.06 15.94
N CYS A 164 -8.44 -12.22 14.89
CA CYS A 164 -9.58 -11.87 14.06
C CYS A 164 -9.35 -12.24 12.58
N PRO A 165 -9.68 -13.48 12.16
CA PRO A 165 -9.48 -13.94 10.78
C PRO A 165 -10.14 -13.04 9.73
N THR A 166 -11.33 -12.52 10.04
CA THR A 166 -12.05 -11.62 9.14
C THR A 166 -11.28 -10.32 8.90
N GLN A 167 -10.69 -9.72 9.94
CA GLN A 167 -9.91 -8.49 9.80
C GLN A 167 -8.59 -8.76 9.08
N MET A 168 -7.89 -9.83 9.45
CA MET A 168 -6.66 -10.25 8.73
C MET A 168 -6.93 -10.43 7.24
N LYS A 169 -7.98 -11.16 6.88
CA LYS A 169 -8.37 -11.38 5.48
C LYS A 169 -8.68 -10.08 4.76
N ARG A 170 -9.43 -9.16 5.40
CA ARG A 170 -9.74 -7.85 4.82
C ARG A 170 -8.49 -7.03 4.55
N MET A 171 -7.51 -7.02 5.44
CA MET A 171 -6.25 -6.31 5.22
C MET A 171 -5.45 -6.96 4.09
N VAL A 172 -5.26 -8.28 4.13
CA VAL A 172 -4.41 -9.02 3.17
C VAL A 172 -4.97 -8.98 1.74
N VAL A 173 -6.29 -9.20 1.55
CA VAL A 173 -6.92 -9.16 0.23
C VAL A 173 -6.85 -7.78 -0.42
N ASN A 174 -6.78 -6.72 0.38
CA ASN A 174 -6.63 -5.34 -0.11
C ASN A 174 -5.17 -4.88 -0.16
N GLY A 175 -4.23 -5.81 -0.28
CA GLY A 175 -2.81 -5.55 -0.52
C GLY A 175 -1.95 -5.49 0.74
N GLY A 176 -2.52 -5.63 1.94
CA GLY A 176 -1.81 -5.51 3.21
C GLY A 176 -1.37 -4.07 3.51
N ALA A 177 -0.78 -3.87 4.69
CA ALA A 177 -0.25 -2.55 5.07
C ALA A 177 0.96 -2.18 4.22
N SER A 178 1.05 -0.93 3.79
CA SER A 178 2.17 -0.39 3.01
C SER A 178 3.50 -0.69 3.70
N CYS A 179 4.48 -1.18 2.92
CA CYS A 179 5.78 -1.66 3.42
C CYS A 179 5.73 -2.70 4.56
N GLY A 180 4.59 -3.38 4.76
CA GLY A 180 4.41 -4.29 5.89
C GLY A 180 4.16 -3.59 7.23
N ASN A 181 3.91 -2.28 7.25
CA ASN A 181 3.73 -1.50 8.48
C ASN A 181 2.36 -1.74 9.16
N TYR A 182 2.05 -3.00 9.51
CA TYR A 182 0.78 -3.40 10.14
C TYR A 182 0.56 -2.73 11.50
N GLY A 183 1.62 -2.49 12.28
CA GLY A 183 1.51 -1.78 13.56
C GLY A 183 0.95 -0.36 13.39
N PRO A 184 1.64 0.53 12.64
CA PRO A 184 1.12 1.85 12.29
C PRO A 184 -0.28 1.81 11.65
N ALA A 185 -0.56 0.86 10.75
CA ALA A 185 -1.89 0.69 10.16
C ALA A 185 -2.97 0.44 11.22
N LEU A 186 -2.69 -0.41 12.22
CA LEU A 186 -3.63 -0.69 13.30
C LEU A 186 -3.88 0.54 14.18
N LEU A 187 -2.87 1.36 14.46
CA LEU A 187 -3.05 2.60 15.21
C LEU A 187 -3.94 3.61 14.47
N ILE A 188 -3.70 3.78 13.16
CA ILE A 188 -4.51 4.67 12.33
C ILE A 188 -5.96 4.17 12.32
N LEU A 189 -6.16 2.87 12.07
CA LEU A 189 -7.49 2.28 11.99
C LEU A 189 -8.25 2.38 13.33
N ASP A 190 -7.60 2.07 14.46
CA ASP A 190 -8.20 2.17 15.79
C ASP A 190 -8.58 3.62 16.15
N THR A 191 -7.74 4.59 15.75
CA THR A 191 -8.04 6.02 15.93
C THR A 191 -9.26 6.42 15.10
N LEU A 192 -9.28 6.08 13.82
CA LEU A 192 -10.41 6.39 12.92
C LEU A 192 -11.70 5.69 13.37
N ASP A 193 -11.64 4.44 13.82
CA ASP A 193 -12.82 3.72 14.31
C ASP A 193 -13.42 4.42 15.54
N LYS A 194 -12.58 4.93 16.46
CA LYS A 194 -13.04 5.72 17.61
C LYS A 194 -13.65 7.06 17.20
N GLU A 195 -13.00 7.79 16.30
CA GLU A 195 -13.51 9.07 15.81
C GLU A 195 -14.84 8.90 15.07
N MET A 196 -14.93 7.93 14.17
CA MET A 196 -16.17 7.61 13.46
C MET A 196 -17.29 7.17 14.41
N ALA A 197 -16.99 6.35 15.42
CA ALA A 197 -17.98 5.95 16.43
C ALA A 197 -18.47 7.13 17.28
N SER A 198 -17.66 8.17 17.44
CA SER A 198 -18.08 9.41 18.12
C SER A 198 -18.92 10.32 17.21
N ALA A 199 -18.64 10.32 15.91
CA ALA A 199 -19.29 11.19 14.93
C ALA A 199 -20.62 10.64 14.40
N TYR A 200 -20.79 9.31 14.35
CA TYR A 200 -21.95 8.67 13.73
C TYR A 200 -22.55 7.56 14.62
N GLU A 201 -23.88 7.56 14.76
CA GLU A 201 -24.60 6.46 15.44
C GLU A 201 -24.45 5.13 14.67
N THR A 202 -24.48 5.19 13.34
CA THR A 202 -24.19 4.05 12.46
C THR A 202 -23.22 4.49 11.38
N VAL A 203 -21.98 4.01 11.47
CA VAL A 203 -20.92 4.33 10.50
C VAL A 203 -21.28 3.76 9.12
N PRO A 204 -21.38 4.59 8.06
CA PRO A 204 -21.57 4.14 6.69
C PRO A 204 -20.46 3.21 6.21
N GLU A 205 -20.83 2.21 5.39
CA GLU A 205 -19.86 1.22 4.89
C GLU A 205 -18.76 1.86 4.03
N LEU A 206 -19.07 2.91 3.28
CA LEU A 206 -18.08 3.68 2.51
C LEU A 206 -16.99 4.24 3.43
N TYR A 207 -17.34 4.76 4.61
CA TYR A 207 -16.38 5.34 5.54
C TYR A 207 -15.51 4.26 6.18
N ARG A 208 -16.08 3.09 6.48
CA ARG A 208 -15.27 1.93 6.91
C ARG A 208 -14.28 1.47 5.84
N LYS A 209 -14.69 1.47 4.57
CA LYS A 209 -13.80 1.14 3.45
C LYS A 209 -12.67 2.16 3.31
N LEU A 210 -13.02 3.45 3.37
CA LEU A 210 -12.07 4.55 3.29
C LEU A 210 -11.09 4.53 4.47
N ALA A 211 -11.56 4.33 5.70
CA ALA A 211 -10.71 4.23 6.88
C ALA A 211 -9.70 3.08 6.76
N LEU A 212 -10.14 1.91 6.28
CA LEU A 212 -9.23 0.81 6.03
C LEU A 212 -8.24 1.11 4.91
N ALA A 213 -8.66 1.76 3.82
CA ALA A 213 -7.76 2.16 2.75
C ALA A 213 -6.69 3.15 3.25
N THR A 214 -7.11 4.18 3.99
CA THR A 214 -6.24 5.17 4.63
C THR A 214 -5.25 4.53 5.59
N ALA A 215 -5.71 3.64 6.47
CA ALA A 215 -4.86 2.94 7.42
C ALA A 215 -3.82 2.04 6.73
N LEU A 216 -4.20 1.35 5.66
CA LEU A 216 -3.29 0.46 4.94
C LEU A 216 -2.26 1.25 4.12
N GLU A 217 -2.66 2.31 3.42
CA GLU A 217 -1.77 3.08 2.56
C GLU A 217 -0.82 3.97 3.37
N LEU A 218 -1.38 4.76 4.29
CA LEU A 218 -0.64 5.76 5.05
C LEU A 218 -0.01 5.20 6.34
N ALA A 219 0.03 3.87 6.47
CA ALA A 219 0.92 3.19 7.41
C ALA A 219 2.40 3.49 7.15
N THR A 220 2.74 3.84 5.91
CA THR A 220 4.02 4.41 5.52
C THR A 220 3.82 5.89 5.27
N GLN A 221 4.69 6.71 5.85
CA GLN A 221 4.60 8.16 5.69
C GLN A 221 4.86 8.56 4.24
N ILE A 222 3.93 9.35 3.67
CA ILE A 222 4.08 9.96 2.36
C ILE A 222 4.47 11.43 2.58
N GLN A 223 5.63 11.82 2.05
CA GLN A 223 6.11 13.19 2.11
C GLN A 223 5.28 14.06 1.17
N LEU A 224 4.82 15.20 1.67
CA LEU A 224 4.09 16.17 0.88
C LEU A 224 4.98 16.72 -0.25
N PHE A 225 4.37 16.99 -1.41
CA PHE A 225 5.08 17.44 -2.60
C PHE A 225 5.93 18.68 -2.31
N LYS A 226 7.26 18.54 -2.44
CA LYS A 226 8.27 19.58 -2.17
C LYS A 226 8.18 20.23 -0.78
N ASP A 227 7.66 19.51 0.20
CA ASP A 227 7.59 19.93 1.60
C ASP A 227 8.39 18.95 2.47
N THR A 228 8.78 19.36 3.67
CA THR A 228 9.40 18.50 4.69
C THR A 228 8.38 17.73 5.53
N ASN A 229 7.11 18.12 5.49
CA ASN A 229 6.02 17.51 6.23
C ASN A 229 5.47 16.27 5.54
N PHE A 230 4.80 15.42 6.32
CA PHE A 230 4.15 14.22 5.85
C PHE A 230 2.63 14.38 5.91
N ILE A 231 1.92 13.58 5.11
CA ILE A 231 0.47 13.51 5.17
C ILE A 231 0.04 12.95 6.52
N ASP A 232 -0.91 13.64 7.16
CA ASP A 232 -1.60 13.13 8.33
C ASP A 232 -2.74 12.18 7.89
N PRO A 233 -2.71 10.89 8.25
CA PRO A 233 -3.73 9.94 7.85
C PRO A 233 -5.13 10.31 8.32
N ILE A 234 -5.25 10.88 9.52
CA ILE A 234 -6.55 11.20 10.12
C ILE A 234 -7.19 12.38 9.39
N SER A 235 -6.44 13.47 9.20
CA SER A 235 -6.89 14.61 8.40
C SER A 235 -7.24 14.20 6.97
N ARG A 236 -6.42 13.36 6.33
CA ARG A 236 -6.65 12.86 4.97
C ARG A 236 -7.95 12.07 4.85
N PHE A 237 -8.26 11.23 5.84
CA PHE A 237 -9.53 10.51 5.90
C PHE A 237 -10.71 11.48 5.94
N TRP A 238 -10.70 12.43 6.88
CA TRP A 238 -11.80 13.39 7.06
C TRP A 238 -11.95 14.35 5.87
N HIS A 239 -10.85 14.71 5.21
CA HIS A 239 -10.88 15.48 3.96
C HIS A 239 -11.78 14.83 2.91
N TYR A 240 -11.62 13.52 2.69
CA TYR A 240 -12.46 12.80 1.72
C TYR A 240 -13.88 12.54 2.24
N VAL A 241 -14.08 12.30 3.53
CA VAL A 241 -15.43 12.18 4.11
C VAL A 241 -16.22 13.46 3.90
N HIS A 242 -15.65 14.62 4.25
CA HIS A 242 -16.32 15.91 4.10
C HIS A 242 -16.53 16.28 2.63
N ALA A 243 -15.55 16.02 1.76
CA ALA A 243 -15.72 16.20 0.32
C ALA A 243 -16.87 15.34 -0.24
N TYR A 244 -17.03 14.11 0.25
CA TYR A 244 -18.15 13.25 -0.14
C TYR A 244 -19.50 13.79 0.37
N GLU A 245 -19.58 14.18 1.64
CA GLU A 245 -20.80 14.75 2.25
C GLU A 245 -21.24 16.03 1.54
N ASN A 246 -20.29 16.87 1.13
CA ASN A 246 -20.51 18.09 0.36
C ASN A 246 -20.77 17.85 -1.13
N LYS A 247 -20.84 16.59 -1.58
CA LYS A 247 -21.03 16.20 -2.99
C LYS A 247 -19.97 16.82 -3.92
N GLU A 248 -18.72 16.77 -3.48
CA GLU A 248 -17.57 17.27 -4.23
C GLU A 248 -16.78 16.21 -4.96
N LEU A 249 -16.98 14.95 -4.59
CA LEU A 249 -16.36 13.82 -5.26
C LEU A 249 -17.23 13.33 -6.40
N ASP A 250 -16.58 12.67 -7.36
CA ASP A 250 -17.26 11.97 -8.45
C ASP A 250 -18.25 10.93 -7.91
N ASP A 251 -19.37 10.74 -8.62
CA ASP A 251 -20.39 9.76 -8.25
C ASP A 251 -19.84 8.32 -8.15
N ALA A 252 -18.79 8.01 -8.91
CA ALA A 252 -18.10 6.72 -8.87
C ALA A 252 -17.40 6.45 -7.53
N PHE A 253 -17.10 7.48 -6.72
CA PHE A 253 -16.36 7.34 -5.45
C PHE A 253 -17.01 6.33 -4.50
N LYS A 254 -18.35 6.31 -4.42
CA LYS A 254 -19.09 5.38 -3.55
C LYS A 254 -19.02 3.91 -3.98
N SER A 255 -18.70 3.66 -5.25
CA SER A 255 -18.55 2.30 -5.80
C SER A 255 -17.15 1.73 -5.65
N LEU A 256 -16.16 2.56 -5.30
CA LEU A 256 -14.78 2.12 -5.18
C LEU A 256 -14.62 1.05 -4.09
N SER A 257 -13.80 0.05 -4.43
CA SER A 257 -13.28 -0.95 -3.50
C SER A 257 -12.26 -0.33 -2.53
N ILE A 258 -11.94 -1.04 -1.46
CA ILE A 258 -10.88 -0.60 -0.52
C ILE A 258 -9.55 -0.43 -1.25
N TRP A 259 -9.21 -1.35 -2.17
CA TRP A 259 -8.00 -1.25 -2.97
C TRP A 259 -7.98 0.01 -3.86
N GLU A 260 -9.08 0.35 -4.53
CA GLU A 260 -9.14 1.58 -5.34
C GLU A 260 -9.08 2.83 -4.47
N LEU A 261 -9.73 2.82 -3.30
CA LEU A 261 -9.66 3.93 -2.34
C LEU A 261 -8.24 4.16 -1.82
N ARG A 262 -7.37 3.14 -1.79
CA ARG A 262 -5.95 3.34 -1.45
C ARG A 262 -5.28 4.26 -2.46
N LEU A 263 -5.55 4.07 -3.74
CA LEU A 263 -5.02 4.91 -4.82
C LEU A 263 -5.54 6.35 -4.76
N VAL A 264 -6.74 6.55 -4.17
CA VAL A 264 -7.29 7.89 -3.96
C VAL A 264 -6.54 8.62 -2.85
N VAL A 265 -6.24 7.95 -1.73
CA VAL A 265 -5.58 8.59 -0.57
C VAL A 265 -4.06 8.71 -0.69
N ASP A 266 -3.43 7.98 -1.62
CA ASP A 266 -1.98 7.93 -1.92
C ASP A 266 -1.42 9.21 -2.58
N SER A 267 -2.22 10.26 -2.75
CA SER A 267 -1.71 11.51 -3.32
C SER A 267 -0.77 12.23 -2.36
N ASN A 268 0.43 12.60 -2.79
CA ASN A 268 1.34 13.48 -2.04
C ASN A 268 0.98 14.98 -2.12
N ALA A 269 -0.16 15.34 -2.70
CA ALA A 269 -0.69 16.70 -2.67
C ALA A 269 -1.19 17.07 -1.26
N PRO A 270 -0.97 18.30 -0.80
CA PRO A 270 -1.65 18.83 0.38
C PRO A 270 -3.18 18.85 0.20
N ASP A 271 -3.93 18.70 1.30
CA ASP A 271 -5.39 18.66 1.26
C ASP A 271 -6.00 19.95 0.69
N GLU A 272 -5.37 21.10 0.94
CA GLU A 272 -5.75 22.39 0.33
C GLU A 272 -5.62 22.37 -1.20
N GLN A 273 -4.56 21.76 -1.75
CA GLN A 273 -4.39 21.66 -3.20
C GLN A 273 -5.37 20.65 -3.81
N LEU A 274 -5.69 19.58 -3.09
CA LEU A 274 -6.75 18.64 -3.48
C LEU A 274 -8.13 19.32 -3.49
N GLN A 275 -8.44 20.16 -2.50
CA GLN A 275 -9.67 20.97 -2.48
C GLN A 275 -9.69 21.94 -3.66
N TRP A 276 -8.60 22.69 -3.85
CA TRP A 276 -8.46 23.62 -4.96
C TRP A 276 -8.69 22.93 -6.31
N GLY A 277 -8.15 21.72 -6.51
CA GLY A 277 -8.35 20.96 -7.75
C GLY A 277 -9.82 20.63 -8.00
N ARG A 278 -10.57 20.24 -6.96
CA ARG A 278 -12.02 20.01 -7.07
C ARG A 278 -12.79 21.29 -7.39
N ASP A 279 -12.46 22.38 -6.71
CA ASP A 279 -13.10 23.68 -6.91
C ASP A 279 -12.81 24.22 -8.32
N TYR A 280 -11.56 24.10 -8.78
CA TYR A 280 -11.14 24.46 -10.12
C TYR A 280 -11.93 23.71 -11.19
N LEU A 281 -11.98 22.38 -11.10
CA LEU A 281 -12.72 21.56 -12.07
C LEU A 281 -14.20 21.93 -12.11
N LYS A 282 -14.83 22.14 -10.96
CA LYS A 282 -16.24 22.55 -10.89
C LYS A 282 -16.50 23.94 -11.44
N ALA A 283 -15.63 24.90 -11.16
CA ALA A 283 -15.83 26.30 -11.55
C ALA A 283 -15.46 26.57 -13.01
N TYR A 284 -14.37 25.97 -13.49
CA TYR A 284 -13.79 26.30 -14.79
C TYR A 284 -13.99 25.19 -15.83
N ARG A 285 -14.09 23.92 -15.42
CA ARG A 285 -14.26 22.77 -16.32
C ARG A 285 -15.52 21.93 -16.04
N PRO A 286 -16.72 22.55 -15.92
CA PRO A 286 -17.96 21.78 -15.72
C PRO A 286 -18.27 20.86 -16.90
N ASP A 287 -17.73 21.15 -18.09
CA ASP A 287 -17.78 20.30 -19.28
C ASP A 287 -17.06 18.96 -19.06
N GLU A 288 -15.94 18.96 -18.34
CA GLU A 288 -15.23 17.72 -17.98
C GLU A 288 -15.93 16.99 -16.84
N VAL A 289 -16.33 17.69 -15.78
CA VAL A 289 -17.00 17.05 -14.63
C VAL A 289 -18.26 16.28 -15.06
N LEU A 290 -18.96 16.75 -16.09
CA LEU A 290 -20.17 16.13 -16.63
C LEU A 290 -19.91 15.22 -17.85
N MET A 291 -18.65 14.99 -18.21
CA MET A 291 -18.32 14.20 -19.40
C MET A 291 -18.76 12.74 -19.22
N PRO A 292 -19.53 12.14 -20.16
CA PRO A 292 -20.02 10.77 -20.01
C PRO A 292 -18.91 9.71 -19.99
N ASP A 293 -17.75 9.99 -20.59
CA ASP A 293 -16.60 9.09 -20.62
C ASP A 293 -15.85 9.13 -19.28
N GLU A 294 -16.33 8.34 -18.32
CA GLU A 294 -15.75 8.19 -16.97
C GLU A 294 -14.28 7.74 -16.99
N GLN A 295 -13.85 7.01 -18.02
CA GLN A 295 -12.49 6.49 -18.10
C GLN A 295 -11.46 7.59 -18.35
N TRP A 296 -11.81 8.58 -19.16
CA TRP A 296 -10.90 9.65 -19.59
C TRP A 296 -11.28 11.04 -19.06
N ARG A 297 -12.41 11.15 -18.36
CA ARG A 297 -13.02 12.39 -17.85
C ARG A 297 -11.99 13.40 -17.35
N TYR A 298 -11.17 12.99 -16.38
CA TYR A 298 -10.19 13.87 -15.73
C TYR A 298 -8.81 13.86 -16.41
N CYS A 299 -8.55 12.93 -17.32
CA CYS A 299 -7.33 12.93 -18.13
C CYS A 299 -7.39 14.01 -19.23
N TRP A 300 -8.58 14.51 -19.58
CA TRP A 300 -8.74 15.58 -20.55
C TRP A 300 -8.09 16.88 -20.13
N ALA A 301 -8.04 17.17 -18.83
CA ALA A 301 -7.32 18.32 -18.26
C ALA A 301 -5.87 18.42 -18.75
N VAL A 302 -5.19 17.29 -18.99
CA VAL A 302 -3.81 17.26 -19.53
C VAL A 302 -3.74 17.81 -20.95
N ARG A 303 -4.79 17.68 -21.75
CA ARG A 303 -4.85 18.18 -23.13
C ARG A 303 -5.35 19.61 -23.23
N SER A 304 -6.19 20.04 -22.30
CA SER A 304 -6.89 21.31 -22.34
C SER A 304 -6.23 22.39 -21.49
N ASP A 305 -5.79 22.03 -20.28
CA ASP A 305 -5.37 22.99 -19.25
C ASP A 305 -3.85 23.00 -19.04
N VAL A 306 -3.16 21.92 -19.40
CA VAL A 306 -1.69 21.82 -19.31
C VAL A 306 -1.07 22.18 -20.66
N GLY A 307 -0.33 23.29 -20.70
CA GLY A 307 0.35 23.72 -21.93
C GLY A 307 1.50 22.77 -22.32
N TYR A 308 1.60 22.41 -23.60
CA TYR A 308 2.74 21.65 -24.10
C TYR A 308 3.94 22.58 -24.35
N ARG A 309 4.77 22.76 -23.32
CA ARG A 309 5.97 23.60 -23.33
C ARG A 309 6.93 23.21 -22.21
N HIS A 310 8.19 23.58 -22.36
CA HIS A 310 9.15 23.50 -21.26
C HIS A 310 8.69 24.39 -20.09
N PRO A 311 8.77 23.93 -18.82
CA PRO A 311 8.41 24.75 -17.68
C PRO A 311 9.29 26.01 -17.59
N ASP A 312 8.66 27.18 -17.56
CA ASP A 312 9.36 28.47 -17.48
C ASP A 312 9.81 28.82 -16.03
N ALA A 313 9.34 28.07 -15.03
CA ALA A 313 9.59 28.28 -13.61
C ALA A 313 9.64 26.98 -12.80
N ASP A 314 10.13 27.06 -11.55
CA ASP A 314 10.15 25.94 -10.61
C ASP A 314 8.73 25.49 -10.24
N LEU A 315 8.47 24.18 -10.36
CA LEU A 315 7.17 23.56 -10.07
C LEU A 315 7.00 23.28 -8.57
N ASN A 316 6.55 24.24 -7.76
CA ASN A 316 6.50 24.10 -6.29
C ASN A 316 5.14 23.62 -5.77
N THR A 317 4.10 23.80 -6.57
CA THR A 317 2.72 23.38 -6.28
C THR A 317 2.12 22.63 -7.47
N TYR A 318 0.99 21.94 -7.26
CA TYR A 318 0.26 21.32 -8.37
C TYR A 318 -0.34 22.37 -9.32
N GLN A 319 -0.66 23.57 -8.83
CA GLN A 319 -1.05 24.71 -9.64
C GLN A 319 0.07 25.15 -10.59
N ASP A 320 1.33 25.11 -10.12
CA ASP A 320 2.49 25.42 -10.95
C ASP A 320 2.65 24.40 -12.08
N ILE A 321 2.35 23.12 -11.82
CA ILE A 321 2.40 22.06 -12.84
C ILE A 321 1.42 22.36 -13.98
N ILE A 322 0.17 22.70 -13.63
CA ILE A 322 -0.86 23.00 -14.64
C ILE A 322 -0.49 24.27 -15.43
N SER A 323 -0.06 25.32 -14.74
CA SER A 323 0.21 26.63 -15.37
C SER A 323 1.50 26.67 -16.20
N ASN A 324 2.58 26.03 -15.77
CA ASN A 324 3.86 26.08 -16.45
C ASN A 324 3.96 25.08 -17.63
N GLY A 325 3.15 24.03 -17.64
CA GLY A 325 3.13 23.07 -18.73
C GLY A 325 4.17 21.94 -18.59
N GLY A 326 4.26 21.10 -19.61
CA GLY A 326 5.25 20.01 -19.69
C GLY A 326 5.58 19.57 -21.11
N GLU A 327 6.73 18.92 -21.27
CA GLU A 327 7.20 18.27 -22.50
C GLU A 327 7.47 16.78 -22.26
N TRP A 328 7.43 15.97 -23.33
CA TRP A 328 7.76 14.52 -23.27
C TRP A 328 9.25 14.27 -23.10
#